data_AF-A0A929KWE4-F1
#
_entry.id   AF-A0A929KWE4-F1
#
_cell.length_a   1.000
_cell.length_b   1.000
_cell.length_c   1.000
_cell.angle_alpha   90.00
_cell.angle_beta   90.00
_cell.angle_gamma   90.00
#
_symmetry.space_group_name_H-M   'P 1'
#
loop_
_entity.id
_entity.type
_entity.pdbx_description
1 polymer ?
#
loop_
_entity_poly.entity_id
_entity_poly.type
_entity_poly.pdbx_seq_one_letter_code
_entity_poly.pdbx_strand_id
1 'polypeptide(L)'
;MDFREYKRSAVRHLLTCQQLIDKSTILKQENKTAILLNVYYLSGYVVETCLSYAYFSHIKHQGPVENCKAYATDGFKTHRFDVKIKFIMGVNGDLNSIPFINNKSQFDKLNLLFNNWSTDYRYSATEKIKERDLTEELLTKYLEQLNILLETIFRRF
;
A
#
# COMPACT_ATOMS: atom_id res chain seq x y z
N MET A 1 -16.35 10.64 -3.64
CA MET A 1 -15.86 9.68 -2.62
C MET A 1 -15.44 10.43 -1.36
N ASP A 2 -15.80 9.92 -0.19
CA ASP A 2 -15.29 10.46 1.09
C ASP A 2 -13.87 9.94 1.35
N PHE A 3 -12.94 10.77 1.85
CA PHE A 3 -11.56 10.31 2.08
C PHE A 3 -11.46 9.18 3.11
N ARG A 4 -12.46 9.04 4.00
CA ARG A 4 -12.58 7.90 4.93
C ARG A 4 -12.80 6.57 4.21
N GLU A 5 -13.23 6.59 2.94
CA GLU A 5 -13.28 5.39 2.10
C GLU A 5 -11.89 4.86 1.79
N TYR A 6 -10.85 5.70 1.70
CA TYR A 6 -9.47 5.23 1.58
C TYR A 6 -9.03 4.40 2.80
N LYS A 7 -9.37 4.86 4.01
CA LYS A 7 -9.12 4.11 5.26
C LYS A 7 -9.83 2.76 5.24
N ARG A 8 -11.11 2.74 4.85
CA ARG A 8 -11.88 1.49 4.73
C ARG A 8 -11.28 0.56 3.67
N SER A 9 -10.84 1.09 2.54
CA SER A 9 -10.22 0.32 1.46
C SER A 9 -8.90 -0.30 1.91
N ALA A 10 -8.04 0.47 2.60
CA ALA A 10 -6.77 -0.01 3.14
C ALA A 10 -6.98 -1.22 4.07
N VAL A 11 -7.95 -1.11 5.00
CA VAL A 11 -8.32 -2.20 5.92
C VAL A 11 -8.85 -3.41 5.15
N ARG A 12 -9.76 -3.22 4.19
CA ARG A 12 -10.32 -4.33 3.38
C ARG A 12 -9.24 -5.04 2.58
N HIS A 13 -8.33 -4.30 1.95
CA HIS A 13 -7.21 -4.89 1.21
C HIS A 13 -6.29 -5.70 2.13
N LEU A 14 -5.91 -5.16 3.31
CA LEU A 14 -5.08 -5.89 4.25
C LEU A 14 -5.74 -7.18 4.74
N LEU A 15 -7.02 -7.11 5.12
CA LEU A 15 -7.80 -8.29 5.51
C LEU A 15 -7.90 -9.32 4.38
N THR A 16 -8.09 -8.85 3.15
CA THR A 16 -8.13 -9.73 1.97
C THR A 16 -6.78 -10.42 1.76
N CYS A 17 -5.67 -9.69 1.88
CA CYS A 17 -4.33 -10.25 1.81
C CYS A 17 -4.10 -11.33 2.87
N GLN A 18 -4.51 -11.08 4.12
CA GLN A 18 -4.39 -12.04 5.21
C GLN A 18 -5.16 -13.34 4.91
N GLN A 19 -6.43 -13.21 4.50
CA GLN A 19 -7.24 -14.37 4.11
C GLN A 19 -6.68 -15.14 2.90
N LEU A 20 -6.04 -14.44 1.96
CA LEU A 20 -5.41 -15.05 0.81
C LEU A 20 -4.13 -15.82 1.20
N ILE A 21 -3.31 -15.27 2.08
CA ILE A 21 -2.14 -15.98 2.65
C ILE A 21 -2.58 -17.21 3.44
N ASP A 22 -3.58 -17.08 4.32
CA ASP A 22 -4.09 -18.23 5.07
C ASP A 22 -4.56 -19.35 4.14
N LYS A 23 -5.24 -18.99 3.04
CA LYS A 23 -5.66 -19.95 2.01
C LYS A 23 -4.50 -20.53 1.20
N SER A 24 -3.40 -19.79 0.97
CA SER A 24 -2.26 -20.32 0.21
C SER A 24 -1.57 -21.46 0.94
N THR A 25 -1.60 -21.48 2.27
CA THR A 25 -0.96 -22.52 3.08
C THR A 25 -1.45 -23.93 2.73
N ILE A 26 -2.73 -24.09 2.42
CA ILE A 26 -3.41 -25.38 2.20
C ILE A 26 -3.52 -25.81 0.72
N LEU A 27 -3.02 -25.00 -0.22
CA LEU A 27 -3.18 -25.26 -1.67
C LEU A 27 -1.98 -25.98 -2.29
N LYS A 28 -2.20 -26.59 -3.47
CA LYS A 28 -1.10 -27.10 -4.33
C LYS A 28 -0.28 -25.94 -4.91
N GLN A 29 1.02 -26.15 -5.14
CA GLN A 29 2.00 -25.12 -5.49
C GLN A 29 1.60 -24.22 -6.67
N GLU A 30 1.01 -24.80 -7.72
CA GLU A 30 0.55 -24.07 -8.91
C GLU A 30 -0.55 -23.03 -8.61
N ASN A 31 -1.42 -23.32 -7.65
CA ASN A 31 -2.46 -22.40 -7.18
C ASN A 31 -1.92 -21.36 -6.19
N LYS A 32 -0.78 -21.64 -5.53
CA LYS A 32 -0.15 -20.72 -4.58
C LYS A 32 0.39 -19.47 -5.30
N THR A 33 1.09 -19.65 -6.42
CA THR A 33 1.74 -18.52 -7.13
C THR A 33 0.76 -17.40 -7.50
N ALA A 34 -0.42 -17.75 -8.03
CA ALA A 34 -1.44 -16.77 -8.39
C ALA A 34 -1.97 -16.01 -7.16
N ILE A 35 -2.08 -16.69 -6.02
CA ILE A 35 -2.53 -16.08 -4.76
C ILE A 35 -1.45 -15.15 -4.20
N LEU A 36 -0.19 -15.57 -4.14
CA LEU A 36 0.92 -14.75 -3.66
C LEU A 36 1.07 -13.48 -4.51
N LEU A 37 0.85 -13.57 -5.81
CA LEU A 37 0.79 -12.43 -6.72
C LEU A 37 -0.33 -11.44 -6.38
N ASN A 38 -1.53 -11.95 -6.13
CA ASN A 38 -2.66 -11.12 -5.72
C ASN A 38 -2.38 -10.42 -4.38
N VAL A 39 -1.78 -11.13 -3.42
CA VAL A 39 -1.37 -10.57 -2.14
C VAL A 39 -0.35 -9.46 -2.34
N TYR A 40 0.69 -9.69 -3.15
CA TYR A 40 1.70 -8.67 -3.47
C TYR A 40 1.09 -7.42 -4.12
N TYR A 41 0.24 -7.63 -5.13
CA TYR A 41 -0.44 -6.55 -5.84
C TYR A 41 -1.31 -5.72 -4.90
N LEU A 42 -2.17 -6.36 -4.09
CA LEU A 42 -3.03 -5.69 -3.12
C LEU A 42 -2.26 -5.01 -2.00
N SER A 43 -1.09 -5.54 -1.59
CA SER A 43 -0.24 -4.94 -0.56
C SER A 43 0.19 -3.52 -0.94
N GLY A 44 0.49 -3.25 -2.21
CA GLY A 44 0.77 -1.88 -2.65
C GLY A 44 -0.46 -0.96 -2.62
N TYR A 45 -1.66 -1.47 -2.91
CA TYR A 45 -2.89 -0.68 -2.74
C TYR A 45 -3.18 -0.37 -1.27
N VAL A 46 -2.77 -1.22 -0.32
CA VAL A 46 -2.81 -0.86 1.12
C VAL A 46 -1.97 0.39 1.36
N VAL A 47 -0.73 0.44 0.86
CA VAL A 47 0.15 1.62 0.98
C VAL A 47 -0.49 2.84 0.32
N GLU A 48 -0.94 2.72 -0.92
CA GLU A 48 -1.48 3.85 -1.69
C GLU A 48 -2.73 4.47 -1.04
N THR A 49 -3.67 3.63 -0.61
CA THR A 49 -4.90 4.07 0.05
C THR A 49 -4.58 4.66 1.42
N CYS A 50 -3.62 4.10 2.16
CA CYS A 50 -3.16 4.64 3.42
C CYS A 50 -2.53 6.04 3.26
N LEU A 51 -1.65 6.24 2.27
CA LEU A 51 -1.06 7.54 1.95
C LEU A 51 -2.13 8.57 1.56
N SER A 52 -3.12 8.15 0.77
CA SER A 52 -4.22 9.00 0.33
C SER A 52 -5.10 9.43 1.52
N TYR A 53 -5.41 8.52 2.44
CA TYR A 53 -6.11 8.84 3.69
C TYR A 53 -5.32 9.83 4.56
N ALA A 54 -4.03 9.55 4.80
CA ALA A 54 -3.18 10.40 5.63
C ALA A 54 -3.10 11.82 5.06
N TYR A 55 -2.96 11.95 3.74
CA TYR A 55 -2.96 13.25 3.07
C TYR A 55 -4.25 14.04 3.30
N PHE A 56 -5.40 13.46 2.97
CA PHE A 56 -6.68 14.17 3.07
C PHE A 56 -7.06 14.49 4.52
N SER A 57 -6.72 13.61 5.46
CA SER A 57 -6.90 13.90 6.89
C SER A 57 -5.99 15.04 7.35
N HIS A 58 -4.72 15.05 6.94
CA HIS A 58 -3.76 16.11 7.27
C HIS A 58 -4.25 17.50 6.84
N ILE A 59 -4.74 17.62 5.60
CA ILE A 59 -5.28 18.89 5.09
C ILE A 59 -6.71 19.19 5.58
N LYS A 60 -7.26 18.33 6.45
CA LYS A 60 -8.62 18.43 7.01
C LYS A 60 -9.70 18.58 5.94
N HIS A 61 -9.53 17.89 4.81
CA HIS A 61 -10.42 18.02 3.65
C HIS A 61 -11.87 17.70 4.04
N GLN A 62 -12.80 18.50 3.52
CA GLN A 62 -14.23 18.32 3.74
C GLN A 62 -14.93 18.04 2.42
N GLY A 63 -15.88 17.10 2.45
CA GLY A 63 -16.66 16.69 1.29
C GLY A 63 -15.91 15.72 0.35
N PRO A 64 -16.42 15.56 -0.88
CA PRO A 64 -15.85 14.63 -1.85
C PRO A 64 -14.38 14.94 -2.17
N VAL A 65 -13.52 13.93 -2.22
CA VAL A 65 -12.09 14.10 -2.53
C VAL A 65 -11.85 14.65 -3.93
N GLU A 66 -12.79 14.40 -4.85
CA GLU A 66 -12.78 14.89 -6.22
C GLU A 66 -12.81 16.43 -6.29
N ASN A 67 -13.33 17.08 -5.26
CA ASN A 67 -13.37 18.54 -5.14
C ASN A 67 -12.04 19.12 -4.62
N CYS A 68 -11.12 18.29 -4.13
CA CYS A 68 -9.80 18.75 -3.73
C CYS A 68 -8.93 19.00 -4.97
N LYS A 69 -8.31 20.19 -5.07
CA LYS A 69 -7.41 20.53 -6.19
C LYS A 69 -6.29 19.48 -6.38
N ALA A 70 -5.78 18.94 -5.28
CA ALA A 70 -4.75 17.91 -5.29
C ALA A 70 -5.19 16.63 -6.00
N TYR A 71 -6.47 16.27 -5.91
CA TYR A 71 -7.00 15.05 -6.52
C TYR A 71 -6.90 15.07 -8.05
N ALA A 72 -6.89 16.23 -8.69
CA ALA A 72 -6.74 16.33 -10.14
C ALA A 72 -5.28 16.31 -10.61
N THR A 73 -4.30 16.31 -9.70
CA THR A 73 -2.88 16.41 -10.06
C THR A 73 -2.28 15.03 -10.36
N ASP A 74 -1.41 14.97 -11.38
CA ASP A 74 -0.68 13.75 -11.74
C ASP A 74 0.23 13.26 -10.61
N GLY A 75 0.72 14.19 -9.77
CA GLY A 75 1.49 13.87 -8.58
C GLY A 75 0.70 13.07 -7.54
N PHE A 76 -0.62 13.26 -7.48
CA PHE A 76 -1.50 12.51 -6.58
C PHE A 76 -2.14 11.30 -7.26
N LYS A 77 -2.57 11.42 -8.51
CA LYS A 77 -3.18 10.33 -9.30
C LYS A 77 -2.11 9.45 -9.95
N THR A 78 -1.29 8.85 -9.11
CA THR A 78 -0.23 7.94 -9.55
C THR A 78 -0.09 6.74 -8.63
N HIS A 79 0.28 5.61 -9.23
CA HIS A 79 0.68 4.39 -8.54
C HIS A 79 2.16 4.41 -8.14
N ARG A 80 2.94 5.39 -8.62
CA ARG A 80 4.34 5.57 -8.25
C ARG A 80 4.44 6.21 -6.87
N PHE A 81 4.82 5.41 -5.88
CA PHE A 81 4.85 5.89 -4.51
C PHE A 81 5.89 6.99 -4.26
N ASP A 82 7.03 6.97 -4.97
CA ASP A 82 8.05 8.02 -4.87
C ASP A 82 7.51 9.39 -5.33
N VAL A 83 6.74 9.40 -6.42
CA VAL A 83 6.09 10.60 -6.95
C VAL A 83 4.98 11.06 -6.00
N LYS A 84 4.13 10.14 -5.52
CA LYS A 84 3.05 10.46 -4.58
C LYS A 84 3.57 11.04 -3.27
N ILE A 85 4.64 10.48 -2.70
CA ILE A 85 5.26 11.02 -1.47
C ILE A 85 5.84 12.42 -1.71
N LYS A 86 6.59 12.61 -2.80
CA LYS A 86 7.13 13.94 -3.15
C LYS A 86 6.01 14.97 -3.28
N PHE A 87 4.91 14.60 -3.94
CA PHE A 87 3.73 15.44 -4.03
C PHE A 87 3.19 15.80 -2.65
N ILE A 88 2.95 14.82 -1.77
CA ILE A 88 2.37 15.10 -0.46
C ILE A 88 3.31 15.96 0.41
N MET A 89 4.62 15.67 0.40
CA MET A 89 5.60 16.46 1.14
C MET A 89 5.69 17.92 0.65
N GLY A 90 5.51 18.15 -0.66
CA GLY A 90 5.55 19.48 -1.26
C GLY A 90 4.38 20.40 -0.86
N VAL A 91 3.29 19.86 -0.32
CA VAL A 91 2.06 20.61 0.03
C VAL A 91 2.04 21.00 1.53
N ASN A 92 3.21 21.20 2.16
CA ASN A 92 3.35 21.42 3.62
C ASN A 92 2.74 20.28 4.46
N GLY A 93 2.78 19.05 3.96
CA GLY A 93 2.44 17.86 4.71
C GLY A 93 3.55 17.55 5.72
N ASP A 94 3.32 17.75 7.03
CA ASP A 94 4.17 17.15 8.06
C ASP A 94 3.91 15.63 8.14
N LEU A 95 4.34 14.93 7.09
CA LEU A 95 4.30 13.49 7.01
C LEU A 95 5.51 12.84 7.68
N ASN A 96 6.31 13.59 8.45
CA ASN A 96 7.39 13.02 9.25
C ASN A 96 6.90 11.93 10.22
N SER A 97 5.60 11.89 10.41
CA SER A 97 4.86 10.95 11.21
C SER A 97 4.40 9.67 10.51
N ILE A 98 4.56 9.58 9.19
CA ILE A 98 4.35 8.34 8.47
C ILE A 98 5.58 7.45 8.70
N PRO A 99 5.44 6.30 9.36
CA PRO A 99 6.58 5.56 9.92
C PRO A 99 7.68 5.20 8.91
N PHE A 100 7.35 4.85 7.67
CA PHE A 100 8.37 4.45 6.70
C PHE A 100 9.02 5.61 5.92
N ILE A 101 8.50 6.85 6.04
CA ILE A 101 9.14 8.03 5.45
C ILE A 101 10.42 8.36 6.22
N ASN A 102 10.36 8.29 7.56
CA ASN A 102 11.47 8.69 8.45
C ASN A 102 12.13 7.55 9.23
N ASN A 103 11.44 6.43 9.48
CA ASN A 103 11.98 5.29 10.22
C ASN A 103 12.19 4.07 9.31
N LYS A 104 13.08 4.25 8.31
CA LYS A 104 13.30 3.25 7.26
C LYS A 104 13.84 1.91 7.79
N SER A 105 14.60 1.91 8.88
CA SER A 105 15.19 0.69 9.43
C SER A 105 14.15 -0.22 10.10
N GLN A 106 13.13 0.35 10.76
CA GLN A 106 12.04 -0.43 11.36
C GLN A 106 11.09 -1.04 10.32
N PHE A 107 11.08 -0.49 9.10
CA PHE A 107 10.17 -0.83 8.02
C PHE A 107 10.92 -1.35 6.78
N ASP A 108 11.95 -2.17 6.97
CA ASP A 108 12.81 -2.70 5.90
C ASP A 108 12.01 -3.45 4.82
N LYS A 109 11.05 -4.29 5.21
CA LYS A 109 10.21 -5.06 4.28
C LYS A 109 9.20 -4.17 3.58
N LEU A 110 8.60 -3.23 4.29
CA LEU A 110 7.72 -2.23 3.68
C LEU A 110 8.50 -1.33 2.70
N ASN A 111 9.76 -1.01 2.98
CA ASN A 111 10.64 -0.31 2.04
C ASN A 111 10.96 -1.16 0.82
N LEU A 112 11.19 -2.46 1.01
CA LEU A 112 11.38 -3.39 -0.10
C LEU A 112 10.13 -3.45 -0.98
N LEU A 113 8.94 -3.56 -0.38
CA LEU A 113 7.66 -3.47 -1.10
C LEU A 113 7.56 -2.14 -1.84
N PHE A 114 7.80 -1.02 -1.15
CA PHE A 114 7.71 0.32 -1.73
C PHE A 114 8.59 0.50 -2.96
N ASN A 115 9.84 0.03 -2.91
CA ASN A 115 10.81 0.20 -3.98
C ASN A 115 10.58 -0.75 -5.16
N ASN A 116 9.90 -1.87 -4.95
CA ASN A 116 9.75 -2.91 -5.96
C ASN A 116 8.32 -3.07 -6.50
N TRP A 117 7.33 -2.50 -5.82
CA TRP A 117 5.93 -2.65 -6.21
C TRP A 117 5.64 -1.92 -7.53
N SER A 118 4.86 -2.58 -8.37
CA SER A 118 4.35 -2.05 -9.62
C SER A 118 2.96 -2.63 -9.91
N THR A 119 2.15 -1.90 -10.65
CA THR A 119 0.88 -2.44 -11.18
C THR A 119 1.11 -3.51 -12.25
N ASP A 120 2.27 -3.48 -12.91
CA ASP A 120 2.57 -4.36 -14.05
C ASP A 120 2.66 -5.83 -13.66
N TYR A 121 2.90 -6.14 -12.37
CA TYR A 121 2.93 -7.52 -11.88
C TYR A 121 1.60 -8.24 -12.06
N ARG A 122 0.47 -7.52 -12.10
CA ARG A 122 -0.84 -8.12 -12.38
C ARG A 122 -0.98 -8.59 -13.82
N TYR A 123 -0.29 -7.92 -14.75
CA TYR A 123 -0.44 -8.12 -16.19
C TYR A 123 0.78 -8.81 -16.83
N SER A 124 1.85 -8.98 -16.06
CA SER A 124 3.04 -9.70 -16.50
C SER A 124 2.74 -11.20 -16.59
N ALA A 125 3.27 -11.86 -17.62
CA ALA A 125 3.28 -13.31 -17.69
C ALA A 125 3.95 -13.87 -16.42
N THR A 126 3.35 -14.91 -15.84
CA THR A 126 3.77 -15.55 -14.57
C THR A 126 5.25 -15.94 -14.52
N GLU A 127 5.90 -16.08 -15.67
CA GLU A 127 7.31 -16.43 -15.81
C GLU A 127 8.26 -15.29 -15.40
N LYS A 128 7.93 -14.01 -15.67
CA LYS A 128 8.72 -12.85 -15.22
C LYS A 128 8.63 -12.59 -13.71
N ILE A 129 7.65 -13.20 -13.06
CA ILE A 129 7.36 -13.04 -11.63
C ILE A 129 8.20 -14.01 -10.80
N LYS A 130 8.52 -15.19 -11.35
CA LYS A 130 9.35 -16.20 -10.69
C LYS A 130 10.76 -15.68 -10.34
N GLU A 131 11.24 -14.66 -11.04
CA GLU A 131 12.56 -14.06 -10.83
C GLU A 131 12.71 -13.24 -9.53
N ARG A 132 11.62 -12.96 -8.79
CA ARG A 132 11.66 -12.08 -7.62
C ARG A 132 11.44 -12.75 -6.26
N ASP A 133 11.43 -14.09 -6.20
CA ASP A 133 11.29 -14.87 -4.95
C ASP A 133 10.16 -14.36 -4.03
N LEU A 134 8.96 -14.15 -4.59
CA LEU A 134 7.78 -13.84 -3.79
C LEU A 134 7.37 -15.08 -2.98
N THR A 135 7.93 -15.21 -1.78
CA THR A 135 7.62 -16.28 -0.83
C THR A 135 6.46 -15.89 0.09
N GLU A 136 5.76 -16.90 0.61
CA GLU A 136 4.73 -16.71 1.64
C GLU A 136 5.30 -16.02 2.88
N GLU A 137 6.53 -16.36 3.27
CA GLU A 137 7.25 -15.71 4.38
C GLU A 137 7.45 -14.22 4.14
N LEU A 138 7.96 -13.83 2.95
CA LEU A 138 8.19 -12.43 2.61
C LEU A 138 6.88 -11.63 2.63
N LEU A 139 5.83 -12.18 2.04
CA LEU A 139 4.53 -11.51 2.00
C LEU A 139 3.91 -11.41 3.38
N THR A 140 4.03 -12.44 4.22
CA THR A 140 3.61 -12.37 5.63
C THR A 140 4.30 -11.22 6.35
N LYS A 141 5.61 -11.04 6.14
CA LYS A 141 6.36 -9.89 6.69
C LYS A 141 5.92 -8.54 6.14
N TYR A 142 5.49 -8.46 4.88
CA TYR A 142 4.82 -7.25 4.38
C TYR A 142 3.53 -6.97 5.13
N LEU A 143 2.67 -7.96 5.33
CA LEU A 143 1.38 -7.78 6.00
C LEU A 143 1.53 -7.38 7.47
N GLU A 144 2.51 -7.94 8.19
CA GLU A 144 2.86 -7.53 9.56
C GLU A 144 3.21 -6.03 9.63
N GLN A 145 4.12 -5.57 8.77
CA GLN A 145 4.54 -4.16 8.76
C GLN A 145 3.43 -3.23 8.23
N LEU A 146 2.60 -3.69 7.30
CA LEU A 146 1.42 -2.95 6.84
C LEU A 146 0.39 -2.78 7.96
N ASN A 147 0.18 -3.79 8.80
CA ASN A 147 -0.71 -3.67 9.94
C ASN A 147 -0.23 -2.57 10.90
N ILE A 148 1.07 -2.59 11.25
CA ILE A 148 1.69 -1.56 12.10
C ILE A 148 1.57 -0.16 11.46
N LEU A 149 1.78 -0.07 10.14
CA LEU A 149 1.60 1.18 9.39
C LEU A 149 0.17 1.72 9.53
N LEU A 150 -0.84 0.89 9.25
CA LEU A 150 -2.24 1.30 9.31
C LEU A 150 -2.62 1.76 10.72
N GLU A 151 -2.24 1.00 11.75
CA GLU A 151 -2.49 1.38 13.14
C GLU A 151 -1.87 2.73 13.49
N THR A 152 -0.62 2.96 13.04
CA THR A 152 0.08 4.20 13.34
C THR A 152 -0.57 5.40 12.65
N ILE A 153 -0.91 5.27 11.37
CA ILE A 153 -1.55 6.34 10.61
C ILE A 153 -2.96 6.62 11.15
N PHE A 154 -3.76 5.60 11.45
CA PHE A 154 -5.13 5.78 11.92
C PHE A 154 -5.26 6.31 13.34
N ARG A 155 -4.22 6.17 14.18
CA ARG A 155 -4.17 6.82 15.50
C ARG A 155 -3.85 8.31 15.40
N ARG A 156 -3.14 8.72 14.35
CA ARG A 156 -2.67 10.10 14.20
C ARG A 156 -3.58 10.96 13.33
N PHE A 157 -4.18 10.35 12.30
CA PHE A 157 -4.98 10.98 11.25
C PHE A 157 -6.38 10.39 11.21
#